data_AF-A0A6A4US43-F1
#
_entry.id   AF-A0A6A4US43-F1
#
_cell.length_a   1.000
_cell.length_b   1.000
_cell.length_c   1.000
_cell.angle_alpha   90.00
_cell.angle_beta   90.00
_cell.angle_gamma   90.00
#
_symmetry.space_group_name_H-M   'P 1'
#
loop_
_entity.id
_entity.type
_entity.pdbx_description
1 polymer ?
#
loop_
_entity_poly.entity_id
_entity_poly.type
_entity_poly.pdbx_seq_one_letter_code
_entity_poly.pdbx_strand_id
1 'polypeptide(L)'
;MRSFDIIVAMKDFSLRALKAISTHHYIHSLQKSLMSVVGVSFIAGLLLIIQNPPITSITDIKFISVDWVNFASDNAGLLRLGVQMTLGMIGLYTLIAFIIHLSHHYNINPFHPVLSGLSAYLILSVGFVILETGLDLDLEYLGYSGIFGAFILGILVVDCRDFQFMHDQDLH
;
A
#
# COMPACT_ATOMS: atom_id res chain seq x y z
N MET A 1 -9.42 -43.80 -17.95
CA MET A 1 -8.05 -43.59 -17.41
C MET A 1 -7.37 -42.37 -18.03
N ARG A 2 -7.22 -42.26 -19.36
CA ARG A 2 -6.53 -41.13 -20.04
C ARG A 2 -7.02 -39.70 -19.74
N SER A 3 -8.30 -39.47 -19.45
CA SER A 3 -8.81 -38.11 -19.17
C SER A 3 -8.32 -37.56 -17.83
N PHE A 4 -8.13 -38.43 -16.83
CA PHE A 4 -7.67 -38.01 -15.50
C PHE A 4 -6.18 -37.65 -15.53
N ASP A 5 -5.39 -38.38 -16.31
CA ASP A 5 -3.95 -38.12 -16.49
C ASP A 5 -3.68 -36.77 -17.17
N ILE A 6 -4.51 -36.37 -18.14
CA ILE A 6 -4.41 -35.05 -18.79
C ILE A 6 -4.74 -33.93 -17.81
N ILE A 7 -5.76 -34.10 -16.97
CA ILE A 7 -6.14 -33.11 -15.95
C ILE A 7 -5.03 -32.96 -14.91
N VAL A 8 -4.41 -34.06 -14.48
CA VAL A 8 -3.28 -34.05 -13.55
C VAL A 8 -2.06 -33.37 -14.19
N ALA A 9 -1.72 -33.71 -15.44
CA ALA A 9 -0.61 -33.07 -16.16
C ALA A 9 -0.83 -31.56 -16.36
N MET A 10 -2.07 -31.15 -16.66
CA MET A 10 -2.44 -29.74 -16.81
C MET A 10 -2.37 -28.99 -15.47
N LYS A 11 -2.79 -29.62 -14.37
CA LYS A 11 -2.64 -29.10 -13.01
C LYS A 11 -1.16 -28.95 -12.63
N ASP A 12 -0.32 -29.93 -12.94
CA ASP A 12 1.10 -29.86 -12.62
C ASP A 12 1.85 -28.83 -13.47
N PHE A 13 1.41 -28.60 -14.70
CA PHE A 13 1.92 -27.51 -15.53
C PHE A 13 1.54 -26.14 -14.95
N SER A 14 0.26 -25.96 -14.58
CA SER A 14 -0.20 -24.69 -14.00
C SER A 14 0.49 -24.42 -12.66
N LEU A 15 0.63 -25.42 -11.79
CA LEU A 15 1.35 -25.30 -10.52
C LEU A 15 2.82 -24.92 -10.72
N ARG A 16 3.48 -25.48 -11.73
CA ARG A 16 4.88 -25.12 -12.06
C ARG A 16 5.01 -23.69 -12.55
N ALA A 17 4.13 -23.25 -13.45
CA ALA A 17 4.11 -21.88 -13.94
C ALA A 17 3.82 -20.87 -12.81
N LEU A 18 2.81 -21.15 -11.99
CA LEU A 18 2.46 -20.35 -10.80
C LEU A 18 3.63 -20.24 -9.84
N LYS A 19 4.31 -21.35 -9.57
CA LYS A 19 5.47 -21.35 -8.68
C LYS A 19 6.59 -20.48 -9.24
N ALA A 20 6.94 -20.62 -10.53
CA ALA A 20 8.01 -19.84 -11.16
C ALA A 20 7.74 -18.33 -11.07
N ILE A 21 6.51 -17.90 -11.38
CA ILE A 21 6.09 -16.50 -11.30
C ILE A 21 6.13 -16.02 -9.83
N SER A 22 5.56 -16.79 -8.91
CA SER A 22 5.50 -16.43 -7.49
C SER A 22 6.87 -16.37 -6.81
N THR A 23 7.86 -17.14 -7.30
CA THR A 23 9.21 -17.16 -6.72
C THR A 23 10.10 -16.04 -7.22
N HIS A 24 9.70 -15.30 -8.26
CA HIS A 24 10.50 -14.17 -8.73
C HIS A 24 10.58 -13.10 -7.64
N HIS A 25 11.77 -12.56 -7.38
CA HIS A 25 12.02 -11.69 -6.23
C HIS A 25 11.16 -10.43 -6.23
N TYR A 26 10.99 -9.76 -7.37
CA TYR A 26 10.07 -8.62 -7.50
C TYR A 26 8.62 -8.97 -7.16
N ILE A 27 8.10 -10.09 -7.69
CA ILE A 27 6.70 -10.50 -7.48
C ILE A 27 6.48 -10.92 -6.04
N HIS A 28 7.42 -11.65 -5.46
CA HIS A 28 7.37 -12.05 -4.06
C HIS A 28 7.44 -10.85 -3.11
N SER A 29 8.31 -9.87 -3.37
CA SER A 29 8.38 -8.62 -2.59
C SER A 29 7.12 -7.77 -2.75
N LEU A 30 6.54 -7.72 -3.96
CA LEU A 30 5.27 -7.06 -4.23
C LEU A 30 4.15 -7.70 -3.41
N GLN A 31 4.00 -9.02 -3.45
CA GLN A 31 3.00 -9.73 -2.66
C GLN A 31 3.15 -9.48 -1.16
N LYS A 32 4.39 -9.54 -0.64
CA LYS A 32 4.67 -9.26 0.78
C LYS A 32 4.35 -7.83 1.17
N SER A 33 4.65 -6.86 0.30
CA SER A 33 4.30 -5.46 0.54
C SER A 33 2.78 -5.26 0.64
N LEU A 34 2.01 -5.89 -0.25
CA LEU A 34 0.55 -5.85 -0.20
C LEU A 34 0.02 -6.47 1.09
N MET A 35 0.56 -7.61 1.53
CA MET A 35 0.18 -8.23 2.80
C MET A 35 0.45 -7.31 4.00
N SER A 36 1.52 -6.50 3.95
CA SER A 36 1.81 -5.53 5.01
C SER A 36 0.77 -4.41 5.07
N VAL A 37 0.22 -3.99 3.92
CA VAL A 37 -0.76 -2.90 3.81
C VAL A 37 -2.17 -3.32 4.24
N VAL A 38 -2.46 -4.62 4.22
CA VAL A 38 -3.74 -5.17 4.72
C VAL A 38 -3.99 -4.76 6.17
N GLY A 39 -2.96 -4.74 7.02
CA GLY A 39 -3.08 -4.31 8.42
C GLY A 39 -3.51 -2.85 8.56
N VAL A 40 -2.97 -1.96 7.73
CA VAL A 40 -3.37 -0.54 7.69
C VAL A 40 -4.80 -0.39 7.20
N SER A 41 -5.17 -1.14 6.17
CA SER A 41 -6.53 -1.13 5.59
C SER A 41 -7.57 -1.62 6.60
N PHE A 42 -7.21 -2.59 7.45
CA PHE A 42 -8.08 -3.05 8.54
C PHE A 42 -8.38 -1.93 9.55
N ILE A 43 -7.38 -1.16 9.96
CA ILE A 43 -7.56 -0.01 10.85
C ILE A 43 -8.44 1.06 10.20
N ALA A 44 -8.23 1.35 8.91
CA ALA A 44 -9.09 2.26 8.15
C ALA A 44 -10.55 1.78 8.12
N GLY A 45 -10.78 0.48 7.94
CA GLY A 45 -12.10 -0.13 7.97
C GLY A 45 -12.80 0.04 9.32
N LEU A 46 -12.10 -0.14 10.44
CA LEU A 46 -12.65 0.11 11.77
C LEU A 46 -13.05 1.57 11.96
N LEU A 47 -12.20 2.51 11.53
CA LEU A 47 -12.50 3.94 11.58
C LEU A 47 -13.72 4.30 10.73
N LEU A 48 -13.85 3.70 9.54
CA LEU A 48 -15.01 3.89 8.65
C LEU A 48 -16.31 3.40 9.27
N ILE A 49 -16.29 2.26 9.97
CA ILE A 49 -17.46 1.73 10.68
C ILE A 49 -17.86 2.69 11.80
N ILE A 50 -16.89 3.16 12.60
CA ILE A 50 -17.15 4.11 13.69
C ILE A 50 -17.71 5.43 13.15
N GLN A 51 -17.21 5.89 12.00
CA GLN A 51 -17.66 7.12 11.36
C GLN A 51 -19.09 7.02 10.78
N ASN A 52 -19.47 5.86 10.25
CA ASN A 52 -20.72 5.67 9.52
C ASN A 52 -21.59 4.60 10.24
N PRO A 53 -22.32 4.98 11.30
CA PRO A 53 -23.22 4.05 11.98
C PRO A 53 -24.31 3.53 11.03
N PRO A 54 -24.57 2.21 10.99
CA PRO A 54 -25.51 1.60 10.05
C PRO A 54 -26.97 1.74 10.53
N ILE A 55 -27.47 2.97 10.70
CA ILE A 55 -28.77 3.22 11.31
C ILE A 55 -29.49 4.34 10.54
N THR A 56 -30.61 4.00 9.91
CA THR A 56 -31.39 4.91 9.06
C THR A 56 -32.56 5.58 9.78
N SER A 57 -32.91 5.14 10.99
CA SER A 57 -33.95 5.78 11.81
C SER A 57 -33.80 5.46 13.30
N ILE A 58 -34.11 6.44 14.15
CA ILE A 58 -34.00 6.41 15.63
C ILE A 58 -35.02 5.44 16.30
N THR A 59 -35.85 4.77 15.51
CA THR A 59 -36.94 3.91 15.99
C THR A 59 -36.47 2.46 16.10
N ASP A 60 -35.95 2.12 17.29
CA ASP A 60 -36.15 0.85 18.04
C ASP A 60 -34.92 0.34 18.82
N ILE A 61 -33.74 0.97 18.69
CA ILE A 61 -32.52 0.60 19.46
C ILE A 61 -31.90 1.82 20.17
N LYS A 62 -32.74 2.57 20.91
CA LYS A 62 -32.47 3.94 21.40
C LYS A 62 -31.15 4.22 22.13
N PHE A 63 -30.52 3.25 22.81
CA PHE A 63 -29.36 3.54 23.66
C PHE A 63 -28.05 3.55 22.85
N ILE A 64 -27.71 2.45 22.19
CA ILE A 64 -26.48 2.33 21.40
C ILE A 64 -26.56 3.16 20.11
N SER A 65 -27.75 3.31 19.52
CA SER A 65 -27.91 4.00 18.24
C SER A 65 -27.73 5.51 18.35
N VAL A 66 -28.21 6.13 19.44
CA VAL A 66 -28.18 7.59 19.61
C VAL A 66 -26.80 8.04 20.09
N ASP A 67 -26.21 7.34 21.05
CA ASP A 67 -24.90 7.71 21.60
C ASP A 67 -23.78 7.54 20.56
N TRP A 68 -23.86 6.51 19.71
CA TRP A 68 -22.91 6.34 18.61
C TRP A 68 -23.07 7.44 17.56
N VAL A 69 -24.29 7.76 17.13
CA VAL A 69 -24.52 8.83 16.15
C VAL A 69 -24.02 10.18 16.68
N ASN A 70 -24.29 10.50 17.95
CA ASN A 70 -23.80 11.72 18.59
C ASN A 70 -22.27 11.73 18.64
N PHE A 71 -21.63 10.65 19.10
CA PHE A 71 -20.17 10.52 19.11
C PHE A 71 -19.54 10.69 17.72
N ALA A 72 -20.12 10.04 16.70
CA ALA A 72 -19.64 10.09 15.33
C ALA A 72 -19.79 11.50 14.74
N SER A 73 -20.88 12.21 15.06
CA SER A 73 -21.09 13.61 14.68
C SER A 73 -20.09 14.55 15.36
N ASP A 74 -19.90 14.40 16.67
CA ASP A 74 -19.00 15.26 17.46
C ASP A 74 -17.53 15.09 17.07
N ASN A 75 -17.14 13.88 16.66
CA ASN A 75 -15.77 13.54 16.26
C ASN A 75 -15.59 13.37 14.75
N ALA A 76 -16.58 13.79 13.94
CA ALA A 76 -16.60 13.54 12.50
C ALA A 76 -15.33 14.03 11.79
N GLY A 77 -14.81 15.19 12.20
CA GLY A 77 -13.57 15.75 11.64
C GLY A 77 -12.35 14.88 11.90
N LEU A 78 -12.17 14.43 13.14
CA LEU A 78 -11.02 13.59 13.54
C LEU A 78 -11.10 12.20 12.91
N LEU A 79 -12.30 11.59 12.91
CA LEU A 79 -12.54 10.30 12.26
C LEU A 79 -12.27 10.38 10.75
N ARG A 80 -12.77 11.43 10.08
CA ARG A 80 -12.53 11.66 8.66
C ARG A 80 -11.04 11.86 8.36
N LEU A 81 -10.34 12.64 9.19
CA LEU A 81 -8.90 12.85 9.03
C LEU A 81 -8.14 11.52 9.19
N GLY A 82 -8.48 10.70 10.18
CA GLY A 82 -7.85 9.38 10.36
C GLY A 82 -8.06 8.44 9.18
N VAL A 83 -9.29 8.41 8.63
CA VAL A 83 -9.59 7.65 7.40
C VAL A 83 -8.81 8.18 6.20
N GLN A 84 -8.72 9.51 6.04
CA GLN A 84 -7.95 10.13 4.97
C GLN A 84 -6.44 9.89 5.10
N MET A 85 -5.88 9.89 6.31
CA MET A 85 -4.46 9.60 6.53
C MET A 85 -4.12 8.13 6.24
N THR A 86 -5.03 7.21 6.56
CA THR A 86 -4.80 5.78 6.32
C THR A 86 -4.99 5.40 4.84
N LEU A 87 -6.13 5.76 4.24
CA LEU A 87 -6.42 5.42 2.84
C LEU A 87 -5.72 6.36 1.84
N GLY A 88 -5.59 7.63 2.18
CA GLY A 88 -4.94 8.64 1.34
C GLY A 88 -3.41 8.55 1.31
N MET A 89 -2.79 7.72 2.16
CA MET A 89 -1.35 7.46 2.14
C MET A 89 -1.02 6.00 1.81
N ILE A 90 -1.97 5.23 1.29
CA ILE A 90 -1.79 3.79 1.06
C ILE A 90 -0.68 3.49 0.03
N GLY A 91 -0.49 4.35 -0.96
CA GLY A 91 0.62 4.25 -1.91
C GLY A 91 1.98 4.43 -1.22
N LEU A 92 2.07 5.38 -0.28
CA LEU A 92 3.27 5.61 0.51
C LEU A 92 3.61 4.44 1.43
N TYR A 93 2.63 3.87 2.13
CA TYR A 93 2.85 2.67 2.95
C TYR A 93 3.30 1.47 2.10
N THR A 94 2.72 1.33 0.91
CA THR A 94 3.08 0.27 -0.03
C THR A 94 4.53 0.41 -0.51
N LEU A 95 4.98 1.63 -0.84
CA LEU A 95 6.36 1.91 -1.21
C LEU A 95 7.34 1.49 -0.13
N ILE A 96 7.13 1.94 1.11
CA ILE A 96 8.02 1.66 2.23
C ILE A 96 8.13 0.14 2.45
N ALA A 97 6.97 -0.53 2.50
CA ALA A 97 6.93 -1.98 2.66
C ALA A 97 7.66 -2.67 1.50
N PHE A 98 7.45 -2.24 0.26
CA PHE A 98 8.09 -2.85 -0.90
C PHE A 98 9.61 -2.69 -0.88
N ILE A 99 10.12 -1.50 -0.61
CA ILE A 99 11.57 -1.23 -0.52
C ILE A 99 12.20 -2.07 0.58
N ILE A 100 11.60 -2.16 1.78
CA ILE A 100 12.14 -2.98 2.87
C ILE A 100 12.26 -4.45 2.45
N HIS A 101 11.19 -5.02 1.86
CA HIS A 101 11.19 -6.42 1.44
C HIS A 101 12.18 -6.69 0.30
N LEU A 102 12.32 -5.76 -0.65
CA LEU A 102 13.24 -5.89 -1.77
C LEU A 102 14.70 -5.72 -1.31
N SER A 103 15.01 -4.74 -0.47
CA SER A 103 16.36 -4.56 0.11
C SER A 103 16.81 -5.78 0.92
N HIS A 104 15.90 -6.41 1.66
CA HIS A 104 16.20 -7.66 2.37
C HIS A 104 16.53 -8.82 1.42
N HIS A 105 15.98 -8.83 0.20
CA HIS A 105 16.32 -9.82 -0.80
C HIS A 105 17.76 -9.65 -1.33
N TYR A 106 18.20 -8.39 -1.48
CA TYR A 106 19.56 -8.03 -1.91
C TYR A 106 20.58 -7.97 -0.75
N ASN A 107 20.17 -8.26 0.50
CA ASN A 107 21.00 -8.12 1.70
C ASN A 107 21.56 -6.70 1.94
N ILE A 108 20.85 -5.67 1.49
CA ILE A 108 21.24 -4.27 1.68
C ILE A 108 20.48 -3.69 2.88
N ASN A 109 21.13 -2.80 3.65
CA ASN A 109 20.45 -2.04 4.70
C ASN A 109 19.30 -1.19 4.10
N PRO A 110 18.04 -1.38 4.52
CA PRO A 110 16.88 -0.71 3.93
C PRO A 110 16.77 0.77 4.27
N PHE A 111 17.50 1.30 5.26
CA PHE A 111 17.32 2.66 5.75
C PHE A 111 17.48 3.73 4.65
N HIS A 112 18.57 3.67 3.90
CA HIS A 112 18.85 4.63 2.85
C HIS A 112 17.90 4.55 1.65
N PRO A 113 17.63 3.36 1.05
CA PRO A 113 16.70 3.28 -0.07
C PRO A 113 15.28 3.66 0.34
N VAL A 114 14.87 3.42 1.60
CA VAL A 114 13.57 3.90 2.10
C VAL A 114 13.53 5.42 2.12
N LEU A 115 14.59 6.09 2.64
CA LEU A 115 14.61 7.55 2.73
C LEU A 115 14.62 8.22 1.35
N SER A 116 15.43 7.72 0.41
CA SER A 116 15.47 8.23 -0.97
C SER A 116 14.21 7.90 -1.76
N GLY A 117 13.62 6.74 -1.54
CA GLY A 117 12.35 6.35 -2.16
C GLY A 117 11.19 7.21 -1.68
N LEU A 118 11.11 7.44 -0.37
CA LEU A 118 10.08 8.30 0.23
C LEU A 118 10.13 9.72 -0.33
N SER A 119 11.33 10.33 -0.39
CA SER A 119 11.48 11.68 -0.93
C SER A 119 11.13 11.74 -2.41
N ALA A 120 11.58 10.79 -3.22
CA ALA A 120 11.25 10.72 -4.64
C ALA A 120 9.74 10.52 -4.86
N TYR A 121 9.08 9.69 -4.04
CA TYR A 121 7.66 9.41 -4.17
C TYR A 121 6.80 10.63 -3.80
N LEU A 122 7.19 11.37 -2.75
CA LEU A 122 6.51 12.60 -2.37
C LEU A 122 6.62 13.65 -3.47
N ILE A 123 7.79 13.78 -4.11
CA ILE A 123 7.97 14.70 -5.25
C ILE A 123 7.12 14.26 -6.44
N LEU A 124 7.01 12.96 -6.71
CA LEU A 124 6.26 12.43 -7.85
C LEU A 124 4.74 12.49 -7.62
N SER A 125 4.28 12.29 -6.39
CA SER A 125 2.86 12.09 -6.08
C SER A 125 2.13 13.38 -5.71
N VAL A 126 2.85 14.44 -5.32
CA VAL A 126 2.23 15.73 -4.98
C VAL A 126 2.08 16.56 -6.25
N GLY A 127 0.85 16.69 -6.71
CA GLY A 127 0.49 17.62 -7.78
C GLY A 127 0.22 19.02 -7.26
N PHE A 128 0.52 20.04 -8.06
CA PHE A 128 0.13 21.42 -7.77
C PHE A 128 -1.01 21.83 -8.70
N VAL A 129 -2.16 22.18 -8.13
CA VAL A 129 -3.28 22.74 -8.89
C VAL A 129 -3.40 24.21 -8.54
N ILE A 130 -3.32 25.06 -9.57
CA ILE A 130 -3.49 26.50 -9.41
C ILE A 130 -4.99 26.78 -9.56
N LEU A 131 -5.65 27.12 -8.45
CA LEU A 131 -7.03 27.61 -8.47
C LEU A 131 -7.04 29.14 -8.40
N GLU A 132 -8.14 29.74 -8.84
CA GLU A 132 -8.36 31.19 -8.76
C GLU A 132 -8.29 31.73 -7.32
N THR A 133 -8.49 30.86 -6.32
CA THR A 133 -8.49 31.19 -4.89
C THR A 133 -7.18 30.84 -4.15
N GLY A 134 -6.20 30.22 -4.82
CA GLY A 134 -4.93 29.82 -4.19
C GLY A 134 -4.28 28.57 -4.79
N LEU A 135 -3.20 28.12 -4.14
CA LEU A 135 -2.47 26.90 -4.48
C LEU A 135 -3.08 25.73 -3.71
N ASP A 136 -3.62 24.73 -4.41
CA ASP A 136 -4.14 23.50 -3.81
C ASP A 136 -3.21 22.33 -4.13
N LEU A 137 -3.09 21.41 -3.17
CA LEU A 137 -2.25 20.23 -3.28
C LEU A 137 -3.11 19.04 -3.69
N ASP A 138 -2.83 18.50 -4.87
CA ASP A 138 -3.42 17.24 -5.28
C ASP A 138 -2.64 16.09 -4.66
N LEU A 139 -3.29 15.38 -3.74
CA LEU A 139 -2.76 14.24 -3.01
C LEU A 139 -3.35 12.91 -3.50
N GLU A 140 -4.08 12.88 -4.61
CA GLU A 140 -4.74 11.67 -5.10
C GLU A 140 -3.74 10.53 -5.33
N TYR A 141 -2.57 10.84 -5.91
CA TYR A 141 -1.50 9.87 -6.16
C TYR A 141 -0.80 9.38 -4.88
N LEU A 142 -1.03 10.00 -3.72
CA LEU A 142 -0.52 9.47 -2.45
C LEU A 142 -1.35 8.27 -1.96
N GLY A 143 -2.61 8.19 -2.42
CA GLY A 143 -3.57 7.14 -2.13
C GLY A 143 -3.40 5.90 -3.01
N TYR A 144 -4.52 5.28 -3.37
CA TYR A 144 -4.52 4.03 -4.13
C TYR A 144 -4.09 4.21 -5.59
N SER A 145 -4.36 5.38 -6.18
CA SER A 145 -4.01 5.72 -7.57
C SER A 145 -2.49 5.66 -7.82
N GLY A 146 -1.66 5.92 -6.80
CA GLY A 146 -0.20 5.88 -6.92
C GLY A 146 0.48 4.57 -6.56
N ILE A 147 -0.25 3.53 -6.13
CA ILE A 147 0.36 2.23 -5.75
C ILE A 147 1.23 1.65 -6.87
N PHE A 148 0.77 1.75 -8.13
CA PHE A 148 1.55 1.26 -9.25
C PHE A 148 2.84 2.07 -9.46
N GLY A 149 2.75 3.39 -9.33
CA GLY A 149 3.92 4.28 -9.35
C GLY A 149 4.90 3.99 -8.22
N ALA A 150 4.40 3.67 -7.03
CA ALA A 150 5.20 3.26 -5.88
C ALA A 150 6.03 2.00 -6.17
N PHE A 151 5.45 1.00 -6.84
CA PHE A 151 6.21 -0.22 -7.19
C PHE A 151 7.32 0.07 -8.20
N ILE A 152 7.02 0.80 -9.27
CA ILE A 152 8.03 1.15 -10.28
C ILE A 152 9.17 1.94 -9.63
N LEU A 153 8.82 2.96 -8.84
CA LEU A 153 9.82 3.79 -8.17
C LEU A 153 10.63 2.98 -7.15
N GLY A 154 9.99 2.09 -6.38
CA GLY A 154 10.66 1.22 -5.43
C GLY A 154 11.68 0.29 -6.08
N ILE A 155 11.38 -0.25 -7.28
CA ILE A 155 12.34 -1.05 -8.05
C ILE A 155 13.54 -0.17 -8.44
N LEU A 156 13.29 0.99 -9.05
CA LEU A 156 14.34 1.90 -9.49
C LEU A 156 15.28 2.33 -8.35
N VAL A 157 14.71 2.64 -7.18
CA VAL A 157 15.49 3.12 -6.03
C VAL A 157 16.35 2.00 -5.43
N VAL A 158 15.81 0.78 -5.31
CA VAL A 158 16.57 -0.34 -4.75
C VAL A 158 17.64 -0.82 -5.72
N ASP A 159 17.33 -0.94 -7.01
CA ASP A 159 18.31 -1.35 -8.02
C ASP A 159 19.45 -0.32 -8.14
N CYS A 160 19.14 0.98 -8.10
CA CYS A 160 20.15 2.04 -8.10
C CYS A 160 21.05 1.96 -6.85
N ARG A 161 20.45 1.65 -5.69
CA ARG A 161 21.20 1.48 -4.44
C ARG A 161 22.07 0.22 -4.46
N ASP A 162 21.58 -0.88 -5.00
CA ASP A 162 22.35 -2.12 -5.16
C ASP A 162 23.57 -1.89 -6.06
N PHE A 163 23.38 -1.19 -7.18
CA PHE A 163 24.47 -0.83 -8.08
C PHE A 163 25.56 0.02 -7.39
N GLN A 164 25.16 1.03 -6.61
CA GLN A 164 26.11 1.83 -5.82
C GLN A 164 26.87 0.98 -4.80
N PHE A 165 26.15 0.08 -4.12
CA PHE A 165 26.76 -0.81 -3.12
C PHE A 165 27.78 -1.78 -3.73
N MET A 166 27.50 -2.30 -4.93
CA MET A 166 28.46 -3.13 -5.68
C MET A 166 29.70 -2.33 -6.09
N HIS A 167 29.50 -1.11 -6.59
CA HIS A 167 30.62 -0.24 -7.00
C HIS A 167 31.57 0.10 -5.85
N ASP A 168 31.03 0.33 -4.65
CA ASP A 168 31.84 0.63 -3.46
C ASP A 168 32.70 -0.58 -3.02
N GLN A 169 32.29 -1.81 -3.33
CA GLN A 169 33.07 -3.02 -3.03
C GLN A 169 34.24 -3.25 -3.99
N ASP A 170 34.12 -2.82 -5.25
CA ASP A 170 35.18 -2.95 -6.26
C ASP A 170 36.35 -1.97 -6.03
N LEU A 171 36.14 -0.93 -5.20
CA LEU A 171 37.13 0.10 -4.87
C LEU A 171 38.04 -0.26 -3.68
N HIS A 172 37.85 -1.43 -3.06
CA HIS A 172 38.60 -1.93 -1.90
C HIS A 172 39.29 -3.26 -2.18
#